data_AF-A0A2X2C6R9-F1
#
_entry.id   AF-A0A2X2C6R9-F1
#
_cell.length_a   1.000
_cell.length_b   1.000
_cell.length_c   1.000
_cell.angle_alpha   90.00
_cell.angle_beta   90.00
_cell.angle_gamma   90.00
#
_symmetry.space_group_name_H-M   'P 1'
#
loop_
_entity.id
_entity.type
_entity.pdbx_description
1 polymer ?
#
loop_
_entity_poly.entity_id
_entity_poly.type
_entity_poly.pdbx_seq_one_letter_code
_entity_poly.pdbx_strand_id
1 'polypeptide(L)' 'MKKIWLALASMVLAFGVSAADISEGKQYTNLSKPVAGAPQVVEFFSFYCPHCYQFSEVYKVNSTVEKNVPEKHQNGSLPR' A
#
# COMPACT_ATOMS: atom_id res chain seq x y z
N MET A 1 29.86 -32.64 0.89
CA MET A 1 30.17 -31.42 0.11
C MET A 1 28.92 -30.73 -0.46
N LYS A 2 28.04 -31.39 -1.24
CA LYS A 2 26.86 -30.75 -1.91
C LYS A 2 25.76 -30.23 -0.95
N LYS A 3 25.61 -30.84 0.23
CA LYS A 3 24.59 -30.49 1.23
C LYS A 3 24.90 -29.19 1.99
N ILE A 4 26.19 -28.87 2.14
CA ILE A 4 26.66 -27.66 2.84
C ILE A 4 26.47 -26.43 1.95
N TRP A 5 26.64 -26.60 0.64
CA TRP A 5 26.40 -25.54 -0.35
C TRP A 5 24.92 -25.08 -0.37
N LEU A 6 23.98 -26.02 -0.25
CA LEU A 6 22.55 -25.69 -0.17
C LEU A 6 22.19 -24.92 1.12
N ALA A 7 22.79 -25.27 2.25
CA ALA A 7 22.57 -24.57 3.52
C ALA A 7 23.14 -23.15 3.53
N LEU A 8 24.27 -22.92 2.85
CA LEU A 8 24.86 -21.58 2.72
C LEU A 8 23.99 -20.69 1.82
N ALA A 9 23.44 -21.25 0.73
CA ALA A 9 22.57 -20.52 -0.19
C ALA A 9 21.23 -20.09 0.47
N SER A 10 20.65 -20.92 1.34
CA SER A 10 19.43 -20.56 2.06
C SER A 10 19.65 -19.42 3.07
N MET A 11 20.84 -19.33 3.66
CA MET A 11 21.16 -18.27 4.62
C MET A 11 21.32 -16.90 3.96
N VAL A 12 21.82 -16.83 2.72
CA VAL A 12 21.98 -15.58 1.97
C VAL A 12 20.63 -15.00 1.53
N LEU A 13 19.65 -15.85 1.20
CA LEU A 13 18.32 -15.42 0.76
C LEU A 13 17.45 -14.82 1.89
N ALA A 14 17.77 -15.11 3.16
CA ALA A 14 16.97 -14.63 4.30
C ALA A 14 17.09 -13.11 4.55
N PHE A 15 18.10 -12.45 3.98
CA PHE A 15 18.38 -11.02 4.19
C PHE A 15 18.00 -10.13 2.99
N GLY A 16 17.38 -10.71 1.95
CA GLY A 16 17.20 -10.04 0.65
C GLY A 16 15.98 -9.12 0.51
N VAL A 17 15.10 -9.03 1.51
CA VAL A 17 13.90 -8.19 1.41
C VAL A 17 14.21 -6.78 1.92
N SER A 18 14.93 -6.00 1.11
CA SER A 18 14.99 -4.55 1.32
C SER A 18 13.70 -3.94 0.80
N ALA A 19 12.84 -3.46 1.70
CA ALA A 19 11.69 -2.64 1.31
C ALA A 19 12.23 -1.35 0.67
N ALA A 20 11.76 -1.03 -0.54
CA ALA A 20 12.15 0.19 -1.21
C ALA A 20 11.62 1.40 -0.42
N ASP A 21 12.48 2.38 -0.17
CA ASP A 21 12.08 3.62 0.50
C ASP A 21 11.00 4.36 -0.30
N ILE A 22 10.01 4.88 0.42
CA ILE A 22 8.92 5.68 -0.14
C ILE A 22 9.41 7.12 -0.31
N SER A 23 9.49 7.60 -1.55
CA SER A 23 10.04 8.93 -1.86
C SER A 23 9.02 9.82 -2.60
N GLU A 24 9.07 11.12 -2.30
CA GLU A 24 8.26 12.13 -2.98
C GLU A 24 8.62 12.20 -4.48
N GLY A 25 7.59 12.36 -5.32
CA GLY A 25 7.73 12.40 -6.78
C GLY A 25 7.82 11.02 -7.44
N LYS A 26 7.87 9.93 -6.67
CA LYS A 26 7.82 8.55 -7.18
C LYS A 26 6.54 7.84 -6.75
N GLN A 27 6.35 7.64 -5.45
CA GLN A 27 5.20 6.91 -4.91
C GLN A 27 4.08 7.83 -4.42
N TYR A 28 4.41 9.08 -4.07
CA TYR A 28 3.43 10.08 -3.62
C TYR A 28 3.87 11.49 -3.99
N THR A 29 2.94 12.44 -3.89
CA THR A 29 3.19 13.87 -4.07
C THR A 29 2.59 14.63 -2.90
N ASN A 30 3.26 15.67 -2.39
CA ASN A 30 2.61 16.58 -1.44
C ASN A 30 1.64 17.53 -2.14
N LEU A 31 0.46 17.72 -1.56
CA LEU A 31 -0.46 18.75 -2.02
C LEU A 31 0.10 20.12 -1.67
N SER A 32 0.22 21.00 -2.67
CA SER A 32 0.66 22.39 -2.46
C SER A 32 -0.26 23.17 -1.52
N LYS A 33 -1.54 22.80 -1.46
CA LYS A 33 -2.55 23.40 -0.58
C LYS A 33 -3.17 22.31 0.31
N PRO A 34 -2.76 22.18 1.57
CA PRO A 34 -3.35 21.22 2.48
C PRO A 34 -4.80 21.62 2.81
N VAL A 35 -5.66 20.62 2.99
CA VAL A 35 -7.07 20.81 3.34
C VAL A 35 -7.23 20.55 4.83
N ALA A 36 -7.57 21.59 5.59
CA ALA A 36 -7.79 21.46 7.03
C ALA A 36 -9.02 20.60 7.33
N GLY A 37 -8.92 19.70 8.31
CA GLY A 37 -10.01 18.81 8.71
C GLY A 37 -10.34 17.71 7.70
N ALA A 38 -9.50 17.52 6.67
CA ALA A 38 -9.67 16.40 5.75
C ALA A 38 -9.56 15.06 6.51
N PRO A 39 -10.31 14.03 6.08
CA PRO A 39 -10.10 12.68 6.58
C PRO A 39 -8.67 12.23 6.24
N GLN A 40 -8.21 11.28 7.03
CA GLN A 40 -6.81 10.84 7.04
C GLN A 40 -6.44 10.08 5.76
N VAL A 41 -7.42 9.36 5.22
CA VAL A 41 -7.38 8.74 3.90
C VAL A 41 -8.73 9.01 3.25
N VAL A 42 -8.70 9.54 2.03
CA VAL A 42 -9.88 9.75 1.18
C VAL A 42 -9.59 9.17 -0.18
N GLU A 43 -10.59 8.50 -0.74
CA GLU A 43 -10.57 8.06 -2.12
C GLU A 43 -11.59 8.89 -2.91
N PHE A 44 -11.22 9.26 -4.13
CA PHE A 44 -12.16 9.84 -5.08
C PHE A 44 -12.47 8.79 -6.13
N PHE A 45 -13.74 8.38 -6.23
CA PHE A 45 -14.15 7.38 -7.20
C PHE A 45 -15.46 7.79 -7.90
N SER A 46 -15.80 7.07 -8.97
CA SER A 46 -17.08 7.20 -9.67
C SER A 46 -17.52 5.85 -10.18
N PHE A 47 -18.82 5.56 -10.11
CA PHE A 47 -19.40 4.33 -10.68
C PHE A 47 -19.23 4.24 -12.20
N TYR A 48 -18.99 5.37 -12.87
CA TYR A 48 -18.75 5.42 -14.32
C TYR A 48 -17.27 5.29 -14.69
N CYS A 49 -16.37 5.19 -13.71
CA CYS A 49 -14.93 5.06 -13.92
C CYS A 49 -14.54 3.56 -13.94
N PRO A 50 -14.22 2.96 -15.11
CA PRO A 50 -13.87 1.55 -15.18
C PRO A 50 -12.56 1.21 -14.45
N HIS A 51 -11.63 2.16 -14.34
CA HIS A 51 -10.40 1.99 -13.56
C HIS A 51 -10.68 1.96 -12.06
N CYS A 52 -11.66 2.72 -11.59
CA CYS A 52 -12.08 2.75 -10.20
C CYS A 52 -12.77 1.42 -9.82
N TYR A 53 -13.56 0.84 -10.74
CA TYR A 53 -14.07 -0.52 -10.56
C TYR A 53 -12.95 -1.55 -10.43
N GLN A 54 -11.93 -1.49 -11.29
CA GLN A 54 -10.79 -2.40 -11.18
C GLN A 54 -10.03 -2.19 -9.86
N PHE A 55 -9.82 -0.95 -9.44
CA PHE A 55 -9.14 -0.61 -8.20
C PHE A 55 -9.83 -1.22 -6.96
N SER A 56 -11.15 -1.05 -6.86
CA SER A 56 -11.95 -1.55 -5.73
C SER A 56 -12.24 -3.05 -5.82
N GLU A 57 -12.77 -3.53 -6.95
CA GLU A 57 -13.35 -4.87 -7.02
C GLU A 57 -12.37 -5.93 -7.54
N VAL A 58 -11.49 -5.56 -8.46
CA VAL A 58 -10.55 -6.50 -9.09
C VAL A 58 -9.26 -6.58 -8.27
N TYR A 59 -8.62 -5.45 -8.03
CA TYR A 59 -7.35 -5.36 -7.31
C TYR A 59 -7.53 -5.26 -5.79
N LYS A 60 -8.75 -4.92 -5.31
CA LYS A 60 -9.08 -4.85 -3.88
C LYS A 60 -8.12 -3.96 -3.09
N VAL A 61 -7.73 -2.84 -3.70
CA VAL A 61 -6.76 -1.93 -3.09
C VAL A 61 -7.35 -1.32 -1.82
N ASN A 62 -8.64 -0.94 -1.85
CA ASN A 62 -9.41 -0.47 -0.68
C ASN A 62 -9.24 -1.39 0.53
N SER A 63 -9.58 -2.68 0.36
CA SER A 63 -9.49 -3.66 1.45
C SER A 63 -8.06 -3.88 1.93
N THR A 64 -7.08 -3.70 1.05
CA THR A 64 -5.66 -3.79 1.42
C THR A 64 -5.24 -2.58 2.25
N VAL A 65 -5.64 -1.38 1.85
CA VAL A 65 -5.35 -0.14 2.57
C VAL A 65 -6.02 -0.17 3.95
N GLU A 66 -7.30 -0.53 4.03
CA GLU A 66 -8.06 -0.62 5.29
C GLU A 66 -7.40 -1.57 6.30
N LYS A 67 -6.87 -2.71 5.83
CA LYS A 67 -6.17 -3.69 6.68
C LYS A 67 -4.82 -3.21 7.19
N ASN A 68 -4.12 -2.37 6.42
CA ASN A 68 -2.77 -1.91 6.75
C ASN A 68 -2.75 -0.51 7.38
N VAL A 69 -3.89 0.17 7.47
CA VAL A 69 -4.05 1.43 8.20
C VAL A 69 -3.98 1.19 9.71
N PRO A 70 -3.36 2.10 10.49
CA PRO A 70 -3.27 1.98 11.95
C PRO A 70 -4.64 1.83 12.63
N GLU A 71 -4.74 0.98 13.66
CA GLU A 71 -6.01 0.62 14.33
C GLU A 71 -6.83 1.82 14.82
N LYS A 72 -6.18 2.93 15.21
CA LYS A 72 -6.84 4.18 15.63
C LYS A 72 -7.69 4.82 14.52
N HIS A 73 -7.62 4.30 13.31
CA HIS A 73 -8.17 4.88 12.08
C HIS A 73 -8.99 3.88 11.26
N GLN A 74 -9.19 2.64 11.74
CA GLN A 74 -9.93 1.57 11.06
C GLN A 74 -11.46 1.70 11.19
N ASN A 75 -11.96 2.55 12.07
CA ASN A 75 -13.40 2.66 12.39
C ASN A 75 -14.20 3.58 11.46
N GLY A 76 -13.55 4.16 10.45
CA GLY A 76 -14.25 4.78 9.34
C GLY A 76 -13.97 3.93 8.12
N SER A 77 -14.99 3.25 7.59
CA SER A 77 -15.01 2.88 6.17
C SER A 77 -14.46 4.08 5.40
N LEU A 78 -13.42 3.86 4.58
CA LEU A 78 -12.85 4.94 3.76
C LEU A 78 -14.03 5.70 3.14
N PRO A 79 -14.18 7.02 3.38
CA PRO A 79 -15.25 7.76 2.74
C PRO A 79 -15.03 7.63 1.24
N ARG A 80 -15.81 6.74 0.63
CA ARG A 80 -15.90 6.53 -0.80
C ARG A 80 -16.77 7.64 -1.37
#